data_AF-A0A3C0TZX4-F1
#
_entry.id   AF-A0A3C0TZX4-F1
#
_cell.length_a   1.000
_cell.length_b   1.000
_cell.length_c   1.000
_cell.angle_alpha   90.00
_cell.angle_beta   90.00
_cell.angle_gamma   90.00
#
_symmetry.space_group_name_H-M   'P 1'
#
loop_
_entity.id
_entity.type
_entity.pdbx_description
1 polymer ?
#
loop_
_entity_poly.entity_id
_entity_poly.type
_entity_poly.pdbx_seq_one_letter_code
_entity_poly.pdbx_strand_id
1 'polypeptide(L)'
;MTLYSLLGKVEDESEKDLTWFLDFASEYLDFTKFGESSTPNIQADIVSQNEDNYHFIQYKDDGKHCVTRPINSNLFIKAKDFSNERKVFEDALPFIKEIKNETEIRKTI
;
A
#
# COMPACT_ATOMS: atom_id res chain seq x y z
N MET A 1 -10.21 -12.34 5.55
CA MET A 1 -9.20 -12.35 4.46
C MET A 1 -7.93 -12.97 5.02
N THR A 2 -7.25 -13.83 4.27
CA THR A 2 -5.98 -14.47 4.70
C THR A 2 -4.84 -14.04 3.78
N LEU A 3 -3.59 -14.19 4.21
CA LEU A 3 -2.45 -13.91 3.33
C LEU A 3 -2.49 -14.78 2.06
N TYR A 4 -2.88 -16.06 2.19
CA TYR A 4 -3.04 -16.96 1.04
C TYR A 4 -4.06 -16.46 0.00
N SER A 5 -5.15 -15.83 0.44
CA SER A 5 -6.14 -15.26 -0.50
C SER A 5 -5.57 -14.09 -1.30
N LEU A 6 -4.65 -13.31 -0.72
CA LEU A 6 -3.95 -12.24 -1.43
C LEU A 6 -2.88 -12.80 -2.38
N LEU A 7 -2.12 -13.80 -1.93
CA LEU A 7 -1.10 -14.46 -2.76
C LEU A 7 -1.70 -15.09 -4.02
N GLY A 8 -2.84 -15.78 -3.88
CA GLY A 8 -3.52 -16.39 -5.02
C GLY A 8 -3.97 -15.38 -6.08
N LYS A 9 -4.22 -14.12 -5.71
CA LYS A 9 -4.53 -13.06 -6.69
C LYS A 9 -3.29 -12.62 -7.48
N VAL A 10 -2.13 -12.61 -6.84
CA VAL A 10 -0.85 -12.20 -7.45
C VAL A 10 -0.27 -13.30 -8.33
N GLU A 11 -0.50 -14.57 -7.97
CA GLU A 11 -0.07 -15.73 -8.75
C GLU A 11 -0.88 -15.94 -10.04
N ASP A 12 -2.03 -15.28 -10.17
CA ASP A 12 -2.85 -15.33 -11.38
C ASP A 12 -2.15 -14.59 -12.53
N GLU A 13 -1.85 -15.32 -13.61
CA GLU A 13 -1.08 -14.84 -14.77
C GLU A 13 -1.90 -13.98 -15.77
N SER A 14 -3.17 -13.65 -15.46
CA SER A 14 -3.93 -12.74 -16.32
C SER A 14 -3.29 -11.35 -16.38
N GLU A 15 -3.53 -10.65 -17.49
CA GLU A 15 -3.07 -9.28 -17.68
C GLU A 15 -3.63 -8.36 -16.57
N LYS A 16 -2.75 -7.56 -15.95
CA LYS A 16 -3.10 -6.64 -14.88
C LYS A 16 -3.15 -5.22 -15.42
N ASP A 17 -4.30 -4.57 -15.29
CA ASP A 17 -4.47 -3.16 -15.58
C ASP A 17 -4.28 -2.31 -14.31
N LEU A 18 -4.39 -0.99 -14.47
CA LEU A 18 -4.25 -0.06 -13.35
C LEU A 18 -5.29 -0.32 -12.25
N THR A 19 -6.54 -0.59 -12.64
CA THR A 19 -7.65 -0.86 -11.71
C THR A 19 -7.30 -2.02 -10.80
N TRP A 20 -6.77 -3.11 -11.37
CA TRP A 20 -6.34 -4.27 -10.63
C TRP A 20 -5.28 -3.92 -9.56
N PHE A 21 -4.28 -3.10 -9.90
CA PHE A 21 -3.25 -2.69 -8.95
C PHE A 21 -3.82 -1.85 -7.80
N LEU A 22 -4.75 -0.93 -8.09
CA LEU A 22 -5.41 -0.10 -7.08
C LEU A 22 -6.31 -0.92 -6.17
N ASP A 23 -7.03 -1.89 -6.72
CA ASP A 23 -7.87 -2.82 -5.95
C ASP A 23 -7.01 -3.71 -5.05
N PHE A 24 -5.94 -4.30 -5.61
CA PHE A 24 -5.01 -5.12 -4.83
C PHE A 24 -4.34 -4.30 -3.70
N ALA A 25 -3.91 -3.07 -3.98
CA ALA A 25 -3.35 -2.19 -2.96
C ALA A 25 -4.36 -1.91 -1.84
N SER A 26 -5.63 -1.65 -2.19
CA SER A 26 -6.71 -1.47 -1.22
C SER A 26 -6.88 -2.69 -0.33
N GLU A 27 -6.91 -3.89 -0.90
CA GLU A 27 -7.08 -5.14 -0.16
C GLU A 27 -5.87 -5.47 0.73
N TYR A 28 -4.66 -5.26 0.22
CA TYR A 28 -3.43 -5.49 0.98
C TYR A 28 -3.33 -4.52 2.17
N LEU A 29 -3.70 -3.25 1.97
CA LEU A 29 -3.76 -2.25 3.05
C LEU A 29 -4.87 -2.58 4.05
N ASP A 30 -6.03 -3.07 3.60
CA ASP A 30 -7.10 -3.52 4.49
C ASP A 30 -6.67 -4.74 5.32
N PHE A 31 -5.94 -5.68 4.71
CA PHE A 31 -5.39 -6.84 5.39
C PHE A 31 -4.36 -6.44 6.45
N THR A 32 -3.34 -5.67 6.06
CA THR A 32 -2.23 -5.29 6.96
C THR A 32 -2.64 -4.26 8.00
N LYS A 33 -3.63 -3.40 7.66
CA LYS A 33 -3.96 -2.19 8.41
C LYS A 33 -2.74 -1.32 8.69
N PHE A 34 -1.85 -1.20 7.71
CA PHE A 34 -0.60 -0.45 7.88
C PHE A 34 -0.86 1.00 8.34
N GLY A 35 -0.14 1.43 9.39
CA GLY A 35 -0.25 2.76 9.98
C GLY A 35 -1.43 2.95 10.94
N GLU A 36 -2.20 1.90 11.22
CA GLU A 36 -3.32 1.93 12.19
C GLU A 36 -2.91 1.43 13.57
N SER A 37 -3.65 1.83 14.62
CA SER A 37 -3.40 1.37 16.00
C SER A 37 -3.76 -0.11 16.23
N SER A 38 -4.49 -0.73 15.31
CA SER A 38 -4.92 -2.13 15.40
C SER A 38 -4.68 -2.84 14.08
N THR A 39 -3.84 -3.87 14.11
CA THR A 39 -3.39 -4.61 12.93
C THR A 39 -3.68 -6.11 13.09
N PRO A 40 -4.96 -6.52 13.13
CA PRO A 40 -5.39 -7.82 13.62
C PRO A 40 -4.94 -9.01 12.76
N ASN A 41 -4.46 -8.79 11.54
CA ASN A 41 -4.05 -9.88 10.63
C ASN A 41 -2.54 -10.03 10.49
N ILE A 42 -1.73 -9.14 11.07
CA ILE A 42 -0.27 -9.27 11.11
C ILE A 42 0.19 -9.59 12.53
N GLN A 43 1.39 -10.14 12.65
CA GLN A 43 1.99 -10.46 13.94
C GLN A 43 2.59 -9.22 14.60
N ALA A 44 3.32 -8.41 13.83
CA ALA A 44 3.99 -7.21 14.32
C ALA A 44 4.28 -6.23 13.18
N ASP A 45 4.30 -4.94 13.53
CA ASP A 45 4.97 -3.88 12.77
C ASP A 45 6.30 -3.58 13.46
N ILE A 46 7.40 -3.89 12.79
CA ILE A 46 8.76 -3.74 13.32
C ILE A 46 9.35 -2.46 12.74
N VAL A 47 9.71 -1.52 13.61
CA VAL A 47 10.31 -0.23 13.21
C VAL A 47 11.82 -0.30 13.37
N SER A 48 12.56 0.13 12.34
CA SER A 48 14.01 0.26 12.40
C SER A 48 14.42 1.28 13.47
N GLN A 49 15.47 0.96 14.23
CA GLN A 49 15.89 1.80 15.36
C GLN A 49 16.65 3.07 14.94
N ASN A 50 17.43 2.99 13.85
CA ASN A 50 18.26 4.11 13.39
C ASN A 50 17.55 5.00 12.37
N GLU A 51 16.61 4.42 11.62
CA GLU A 51 15.83 5.09 10.57
C GLU A 51 14.37 4.70 10.76
N ASP A 52 13.68 5.42 11.65
CA ASP A 52 12.31 5.10 12.09
C ASP A 52 11.26 5.17 10.98
N ASN A 53 11.61 5.75 9.83
CA ASN A 53 10.81 5.73 8.63
C ASN A 53 10.83 4.38 7.90
N TYR A 54 11.61 3.39 8.34
CA TYR A 54 11.62 2.05 7.77
C TYR A 54 10.90 1.03 8.68
N HIS A 55 9.86 0.43 8.12
CA HIS A 55 8.99 -0.55 8.76
C HIS A 55 9.14 -1.92 8.10
N PHE A 56 8.88 -2.97 8.87
CA PHE A 56 8.82 -4.34 8.40
C PHE A 56 7.59 -5.02 8.98
N ILE A 57 6.74 -5.54 8.11
CA ILE A 57 5.54 -6.26 8.53
C ILE A 57 5.92 -7.73 8.73
N GLN A 58 5.66 -8.27 9.92
CA GLN A 58 5.75 -9.69 10.18
C GLN A 58 4.37 -10.34 10.04
N TYR A 59 4.25 -11.34 9.18
CA TYR A 59 3.01 -12.09 9.02
C TYR A 59 2.77 -13.06 10.18
N LYS A 60 1.53 -13.56 10.30
CA LYS A 60 1.17 -14.62 11.25
C LYS A 60 1.55 -16.00 10.70
N ASP A 61 1.00 -17.05 11.30
CA ASP A 61 1.19 -18.44 10.90
C ASP A 61 0.85 -18.68 9.42
N ASP A 62 -0.15 -17.97 8.88
CA ASP A 62 -0.54 -18.03 7.47
C ASP A 62 0.49 -17.42 6.51
N GLY A 63 1.48 -16.70 7.03
CA GLY A 63 2.69 -16.27 6.32
C GLY A 63 3.97 -16.86 6.88
N LYS A 64 3.90 -17.94 7.67
CA LYS A 64 5.06 -18.63 8.28
C LYS A 64 5.99 -17.69 9.06
N HIS A 65 5.43 -16.63 9.66
CA HIS A 65 6.20 -15.57 10.34
C HIS A 65 7.24 -14.86 9.47
N CYS A 66 7.12 -14.95 8.13
CA CYS A 66 7.97 -14.23 7.21
C CYS A 66 7.82 -12.72 7.41
N VAL A 67 8.93 -12.02 7.21
CA VAL A 67 9.02 -10.56 7.32
C VAL A 67 9.09 -9.98 5.90
N THR A 68 8.38 -8.88 5.67
CA THR A 68 8.44 -8.18 4.38
C THR A 68 9.82 -7.60 4.10
N ARG A 69 10.06 -7.22 2.85
CA ARG A 69 11.09 -6.22 2.53
C ARG A 69 10.80 -4.90 3.28
N PRO A 70 11.81 -4.05 3.51
CA PRO A 70 11.62 -2.77 4.19
C PRO A 70 10.61 -1.89 3.44
N ILE A 71 9.70 -1.29 4.20
CA ILE A 71 8.68 -0.35 3.74
C ILE A 71 9.08 1.04 4.26
N ASN A 72 9.19 2.02 3.37
CA ASN A 72 9.40 3.41 3.77
C ASN A 72 8.06 4.06 4.10
N SER A 73 7.79 4.33 5.39
CA SER A 73 6.50 4.88 5.86
C SER A 73 6.25 6.33 5.43
N ASN A 74 7.27 7.04 4.94
CA ASN A 74 7.09 8.35 4.30
C ASN A 74 6.54 8.23 2.87
N LEU A 75 6.63 7.06 2.25
CA LEU A 75 6.17 6.80 0.88
C LEU A 75 4.96 5.86 0.84
N PHE A 76 4.84 4.98 1.83
CA PHE A 76 3.79 3.97 1.87
C PHE A 76 2.51 4.55 2.48
N ILE A 77 1.42 4.53 1.71
CA ILE A 77 0.13 5.10 2.12
C ILE A 77 -0.45 4.30 3.29
N LYS A 78 -0.99 5.00 4.29
CA LYS A 78 -1.68 4.38 5.42
C LYS A 78 -3.04 3.86 5.01
N ALA A 79 -3.50 2.80 5.67
CA ALA A 79 -4.76 2.14 5.31
C ALA A 79 -5.96 3.10 5.33
N LYS A 80 -6.10 3.95 6.36
CA LYS A 80 -7.18 4.96 6.44
C LYS A 80 -7.15 6.02 5.34
N ASP A 81 -5.97 6.33 4.81
CA ASP A 81 -5.77 7.45 3.88
C ASP A 81 -5.97 6.98 2.42
N PHE A 82 -5.79 5.68 2.15
CA PHE A 82 -5.78 5.13 0.79
C PHE A 82 -7.03 5.44 -0.04
N SER A 83 -8.23 5.39 0.54
CA SER A 83 -9.46 5.69 -0.22
C SER A 83 -9.47 7.12 -0.76
N ASN A 84 -8.92 8.07 -0.01
CA ASN A 84 -8.81 9.46 -0.46
C ASN A 84 -7.69 9.60 -1.50
N GLU A 85 -6.51 9.07 -1.20
CA GLU A 85 -5.34 9.15 -2.09
C GLU A 85 -5.60 8.46 -3.45
N ARG A 86 -6.30 7.32 -3.46
CA ARG A 86 -6.71 6.65 -4.70
C ARG A 86 -7.58 7.55 -5.56
N LYS A 87 -8.57 8.22 -4.95
CA LYS A 87 -9.46 9.11 -5.67
C LYS A 87 -8.70 10.30 -6.26
N VAL A 88 -7.83 10.94 -5.46
CA VAL A 88 -6.98 12.04 -5.93
C VAL A 88 -6.10 11.60 -7.10
N PHE A 89 -5.49 10.42 -6.98
CA PHE A 89 -4.68 9.83 -8.05
C PHE A 89 -5.50 9.57 -9.33
N GLU A 90 -6.67 8.93 -9.22
CA GLU A 90 -7.56 8.66 -10.35
C GLU A 90 -8.06 9.95 -11.01
N ASP A 91 -8.41 10.97 -10.22
CA ASP A 91 -8.86 12.29 -10.70
C ASP A 91 -7.71 13.06 -11.40
N ALA A 92 -6.46 12.85 -10.99
CA ALA A 92 -5.29 13.51 -11.58
C ALA A 92 -4.82 12.88 -12.91
N LEU A 93 -5.02 11.58 -13.09
CA LEU A 93 -4.52 10.83 -14.25
C LEU A 93 -4.90 11.40 -15.62
N PRO A 94 -6.16 11.83 -15.87
CA PRO A 94 -6.53 12.42 -17.17
C PRO A 94 -5.73 13.68 -17.51
N PHE A 95 -5.37 14.47 -16.50
CA PHE A 95 -4.71 15.77 -16.66
C PHE A 95 -3.18 15.71 -16.53
N ILE A 96 -2.62 14.53 -16.24
CA ILE A 96 -1.18 14.38 -15.94
C ILE A 96 -0.26 14.87 -17.07
N LYS A 97 -0.74 14.80 -18.32
CA LYS A 97 0.00 15.30 -19.50
C LYS A 97 -0.05 16.82 -19.64
N GLU A 98 -1.11 17.44 -19.14
CA GLU A 98 -1.35 18.88 -19.22
C GLU A 98 -0.56 19.64 -18.13
N ILE A 99 -0.38 19.02 -16.96
CA ILE A 99 0.35 19.58 -15.81
C ILE A 99 1.88 19.33 -15.96
N LYS A 100 2.43 19.56 -17.16
CA LYS A 100 3.83 19.22 -17.47
C LYS A 100 4.84 20.20 -16.85
N ASN A 101 4.50 21.49 -16.85
CA ASN A 101 5.40 22.58 -16.42
C ASN A 101 4.83 23.42 -15.26
N GLU A 102 3.67 23.05 -14.72
CA GLU A 102 2.95 23.84 -13.72
C GLU A 102 3.29 23.34 -12.31
N THR A 103 4.46 23.75 -11.81
CA THR A 103 5.02 23.27 -10.54
C THR A 103 4.12 23.52 -9.34
N GLU A 104 3.39 24.64 -9.32
CA GLU A 104 2.49 24.96 -8.20
C GLU A 104 1.22 24.09 -8.21
N ILE A 105 0.68 23.77 -9.39
CA ILE A 105 -0.49 22.90 -9.52
C ILE A 105 -0.14 21.46 -9.12
N ARG A 106 1.08 20.99 -9.42
CA ARG A 106 1.58 19.69 -8.93
C ARG A 106 1.70 19.55 -7.41
N LYS A 107 1.69 20.65 -6.66
CA LYS A 107 1.74 20.61 -5.18
C LYS A 107 0.35 20.52 -4.55
N THR A 108 -0.69 20.78 -5.33
CA THR A 108 -2.09 20.88 -4.87
C THR A 108 -2.96 19.71 -5.30
N ILE A 109 -2.43 18.83 -6.16
CA ILE A 109 -3.00 17.55 -6.58
C ILE A 109 -2.07 16.47 -6.06
#